data_AF-A0A7W1K262-F1
#
_entry.id   AF-A0A7W1K262-F1
#
_cell.length_a   1.000
_cell.length_b   1.000
_cell.length_c   1.000
_cell.angle_alpha   90.00
_cell.angle_beta   90.00
_cell.angle_gamma   90.00
#
_symmetry.space_group_name_H-M   'P 1'
#
loop_
_entity.id
_entity.type
_entity.pdbx_description
1 polymer ?
#
loop_
_entity_poly.entity_id
_entity_poly.type
_entity_poly.pdbx_seq_one_letter_code
_entity_poly.pdbx_strand_id
1 'polypeptide(L)'
;MDDGLIETVEGLEDYGPILVSFTTRGDTSPASALALDRFKAANDEGKLFYRRSFRIPRAVAKRLNQLHIVIHGEDLNNDGMYGGRITALGAPLEAELPVACGEIDRRRSDRDDDD
;
A
#
# COMPACT_ATOMS: atom_id res chain seq x y z
N MET A 1 -20.56 -13.14 -10.46
CA MET A 1 -20.13 -14.36 -9.75
C MET A 1 -18.96 -13.91 -8.91
N ASP A 2 -19.08 -13.93 -7.60
CA ASP A 2 -17.99 -13.55 -6.71
C ASP A 2 -16.84 -14.54 -6.92
N ASP A 3 -15.70 -14.03 -7.39
CA ASP A 3 -14.48 -14.81 -7.59
C ASP A 3 -13.67 -14.96 -6.28
N GLY A 4 -14.21 -14.45 -5.17
CA GLY A 4 -13.58 -14.46 -3.85
C GLY A 4 -12.45 -13.44 -3.70
N LEU A 5 -12.29 -12.54 -4.67
CA LEU A 5 -11.31 -11.47 -4.67
C LEU A 5 -12.02 -10.13 -4.41
N ILE A 6 -11.30 -9.20 -3.79
CA ILE A 6 -11.73 -7.81 -3.66
C ILE A 6 -10.78 -6.98 -4.51
N GLU A 7 -11.26 -6.44 -5.62
CA GLU A 7 -10.51 -5.50 -6.42
C GLU A 7 -10.30 -4.18 -5.66
N THR A 8 -9.24 -3.45 -6.00
CA THR A 8 -8.98 -2.14 -5.38
C THR A 8 -10.18 -1.21 -5.52
N VAL A 9 -10.86 -1.22 -6.68
CA VAL A 9 -12.03 -0.37 -6.94
C VAL A 9 -13.23 -0.68 -6.04
N GLU A 10 -13.34 -1.92 -5.57
CA GLU A 10 -14.44 -2.35 -4.68
C GLU A 10 -14.20 -1.91 -3.24
N GLY A 11 -12.94 -1.80 -2.81
CA GLY A 11 -12.58 -1.32 -1.47
C GLY A 11 -12.39 0.19 -1.34
N LEU A 12 -12.40 0.94 -2.45
CA LEU A 12 -12.20 2.39 -2.45
C LEU A 12 -13.20 3.15 -1.57
N GLU A 13 -14.44 2.68 -1.47
CA GLU A 13 -15.46 3.33 -0.63
C GLU A 13 -15.14 3.17 0.87
N ASP A 14 -14.49 2.07 1.27
CA ASP A 14 -14.21 1.76 2.66
C ASP A 14 -12.91 2.39 3.16
N TYR A 15 -11.83 2.30 2.37
CA TYR A 15 -10.50 2.75 2.78
C TYR A 15 -10.02 4.03 2.06
N GLY A 16 -10.77 4.51 1.06
CA GLY A 16 -10.49 5.77 0.40
C GLY A 16 -9.31 5.73 -0.59
N PRO A 17 -8.95 6.88 -1.18
CA PRO A 17 -7.93 6.96 -2.22
C PRO A 17 -6.51 6.85 -1.65
N ILE A 18 -5.57 6.48 -2.52
CA ILE A 18 -4.14 6.53 -2.22
C ILE A 18 -3.73 7.98 -1.96
N LEU A 19 -3.13 8.23 -0.80
CA LEU A 19 -2.59 9.55 -0.43
C LEU A 19 -1.09 9.65 -0.66
N VAL A 20 -0.37 8.54 -0.50
CA VAL A 20 1.08 8.43 -0.58
C VAL A 20 1.43 7.04 -1.14
N SER A 21 2.28 7.01 -2.16
CA SER A 21 2.83 5.78 -2.73
C SER A 21 4.17 5.45 -2.08
N PHE A 22 4.31 4.25 -1.51
CA PHE A 22 5.51 3.79 -0.82
C PHE A 22 6.54 3.22 -1.81
N THR A 23 6.86 4.01 -2.83
CA THR A 23 7.87 3.64 -3.83
C THR A 23 9.25 3.54 -3.19
N THR A 24 10.12 2.70 -3.73
CA THR A 24 11.52 2.55 -3.32
C THR A 24 12.39 3.71 -3.80
N ARG A 25 11.96 4.44 -4.83
CA ARG A 25 12.67 5.57 -5.45
C ARG A 25 11.71 6.56 -6.14
N GLY A 26 12.16 7.80 -6.30
CA GLY A 26 11.44 8.83 -7.05
C GLY A 26 10.17 9.33 -6.34
N ASP A 27 9.16 9.68 -7.13
CA ASP A 27 7.91 10.24 -6.63
C ASP A 27 7.12 9.30 -5.69
N THR A 28 6.50 9.87 -4.67
CA THR A 28 5.65 9.19 -3.67
C THR A 28 4.22 9.74 -3.67
N SER A 29 3.84 10.51 -4.70
CA SER A 29 2.47 11.02 -4.83
C SER A 29 1.50 9.89 -5.19
N PRO A 30 0.18 10.14 -5.09
CA PRO A 30 -0.84 9.17 -5.55
C PRO A 30 -0.66 8.74 -7.01
N ALA A 31 -0.13 9.60 -7.89
CA ALA A 31 0.08 9.28 -9.29
C ALA A 31 1.13 8.17 -9.52
N SER A 32 1.94 7.85 -8.51
CA SER A 32 2.90 6.75 -8.57
C SER A 32 2.30 5.37 -8.28
N ALA A 33 0.99 5.26 -8.00
CA ALA A 33 0.34 4.01 -7.61
C ALA A 33 0.57 2.85 -8.61
N LEU A 34 0.58 3.15 -9.91
CA LEU A 34 0.72 2.16 -10.98
C LEU A 34 2.17 1.97 -11.47
N ALA A 35 3.14 2.63 -10.84
CA ALA A 35 4.55 2.46 -11.19
C ALA A 35 5.14 1.22 -10.50
N LEU A 36 4.63 0.04 -10.89
CA LEU A 36 4.88 -1.25 -10.23
C LEU A 36 6.38 -1.56 -10.07
N ASP A 37 7.20 -1.18 -11.05
CA ASP A 37 8.66 -1.32 -11.04
C ASP A 37 9.38 -0.53 -9.92
N ARG A 38 8.66 0.40 -9.28
CA ARG A 38 9.15 1.21 -8.16
C ARG A 38 8.68 0.70 -6.81
N PHE A 39 7.84 -0.31 -6.71
CA PHE A 39 7.46 -0.92 -5.43
C PHE A 39 8.41 -2.05 -5.04
N LYS A 40 8.34 -2.45 -3.77
CA LYS A 40 9.11 -3.59 -3.25
C LYS A 40 8.20 -4.82 -3.26
N ALA A 41 8.66 -5.91 -3.85
CA ALA A 41 8.02 -7.22 -3.73
C ALA A 41 8.50 -7.93 -2.46
N ALA A 42 7.64 -8.79 -1.91
CA ALA A 42 8.01 -9.73 -0.86
C ALA A 42 9.06 -10.73 -1.39
N ASN A 43 9.78 -11.39 -0.48
CA ASN A 43 10.60 -12.54 -0.84
C ASN A 43 9.74 -13.81 -0.96
N ASP A 44 10.36 -14.93 -1.32
CA ASP A 44 9.71 -16.24 -1.49
C ASP A 44 9.06 -16.80 -0.19
N GLU A 45 9.32 -16.17 0.96
CA GLU A 45 8.67 -16.50 2.24
C GLU A 45 7.47 -15.57 2.55
N GLY A 46 7.05 -14.73 1.60
CA GLY A 46 5.99 -13.74 1.79
C GLY A 46 6.39 -12.57 2.70
N LYS A 47 7.68 -12.37 2.99
CA LYS A 47 8.15 -11.29 3.87
C LYS A 47 8.51 -10.05 3.07
N LEU A 48 7.88 -8.93 3.42
CA LEU A 48 8.14 -7.61 2.85
C LEU A 48 8.87 -6.71 3.86
N PHE A 49 10.04 -6.20 3.47
CA PHE A 49 10.77 -5.19 4.23
C PHE A 49 10.91 -3.90 3.41
N TYR A 50 10.35 -2.81 3.91
CA TYR A 50 10.42 -1.49 3.31
C TYR A 50 11.01 -0.48 4.30
N ARG A 51 11.96 0.35 3.84
CA ARG A 51 12.50 1.46 4.61
C ARG A 51 12.88 2.60 3.68
N ARG A 52 12.29 3.78 3.89
CA ARG A 52 12.61 5.00 3.15
C ARG A 52 12.26 6.24 3.96
N SER A 53 13.06 7.30 3.80
CA SER A 53 12.72 8.64 4.28
C SER A 53 12.25 9.51 3.11
N PHE A 54 11.09 10.15 3.25
CA PHE A 54 10.53 11.04 2.23
C PHE A 54 9.61 12.07 2.88
N ARG A 55 9.28 13.13 2.13
CA ARG A 55 8.34 14.17 2.58
C ARG A 55 6.93 13.78 2.19
N ILE A 56 5.98 14.01 3.09
CA ILE A 56 4.55 13.83 2.83
C ILE A 56 3.83 15.18 2.86
N PRO A 57 2.68 15.31 2.18
CA PRO A 57 1.86 16.51 2.28
C PRO A 57 1.46 16.80 3.74
N ARG A 58 1.43 18.08 4.12
CA ARG A 58 1.09 18.50 5.49
C ARG A 58 -0.29 18.00 5.95
N ALA A 59 -1.25 17.90 5.03
CA ALA A 59 -2.58 17.37 5.30
C ALA A 59 -2.54 15.89 5.74
N VAL A 60 -1.70 15.07 5.09
CA VAL A 60 -1.47 13.67 5.46
C VAL A 60 -0.79 13.60 6.83
N ALA A 61 0.27 14.38 7.04
CA ALA A 61 1.03 14.39 8.30
C ALA A 61 0.17 14.71 9.53
N LYS A 62 -0.82 15.60 9.38
CA LYS A 62 -1.72 16.01 10.48
C LYS A 62 -2.71 14.91 10.89
N ARG A 63 -2.98 13.94 10.01
CA ARG A 63 -4.01 12.92 10.20
C ARG A 63 -3.45 11.50 10.21
N LEU A 64 -2.14 11.33 10.42
CA LEU A 64 -1.49 10.01 10.36
C LEU A 64 -2.23 8.94 11.18
N ASN A 65 -2.70 9.28 12.37
CA ASN A 65 -3.46 8.40 13.27
C ASN A 65 -4.89 8.03 12.81
N GLN A 66 -5.29 8.48 11.62
CA GLN A 66 -6.58 8.19 10.99
C GLN A 66 -6.38 7.52 9.63
N LEU A 67 -5.15 7.11 9.32
CA LEU A 67 -4.77 6.51 8.06
C LEU A 67 -4.30 5.09 8.30
N HIS A 68 -4.41 4.28 7.26
CA HIS A 68 -3.87 2.94 7.20
C HIS A 68 -2.84 2.82 6.08
N ILE A 69 -2.07 1.75 6.12
CA ILE A 69 -1.21 1.30 5.03
C ILE A 69 -1.87 0.06 4.45
N VAL A 70 -2.10 0.04 3.14
CA VAL A 70 -2.54 -1.16 2.41
C VAL A 70 -1.37 -1.69 1.60
N ILE A 71 -1.12 -2.99 1.69
CA ILE A 71 -0.16 -3.73 0.88
C ILE A 71 -0.95 -4.49 -0.16
N HIS A 72 -0.57 -4.30 -1.42
CA HIS A 72 -1.14 -5.01 -2.56
C HIS A 72 -0.06 -5.89 -3.20
N GLY A 73 -0.49 -6.94 -3.89
CA GLY A 73 0.40 -7.86 -4.58
C GLY A 73 0.23 -9.29 -4.07
N GLU A 74 -0.46 -10.12 -4.84
CA GLU A 74 -0.63 -11.56 -4.59
C GLU A 74 -0.22 -12.33 -5.84
N ASP A 75 0.67 -13.31 -5.70
CA ASP A 75 1.10 -14.19 -6.79
C ASP A 75 0.19 -15.44 -6.81
N LEU A 76 -0.99 -15.33 -7.43
CA LEU A 76 -2.02 -16.37 -7.35
C LEU A 76 -1.59 -17.67 -8.03
N ASN A 77 -0.75 -17.59 -9.06
CA ASN A 77 -0.31 -18.73 -9.85
C ASN A 77 1.10 -19.24 -9.48
N ASN A 78 1.80 -18.55 -8.57
CA ASN A 78 3.17 -18.83 -8.12
C ASN A 78 4.22 -18.79 -9.25
N ASP A 79 4.08 -17.87 -10.21
CA ASP A 79 5.03 -17.70 -11.32
C ASP A 79 6.10 -16.62 -11.08
N GLY A 80 6.00 -15.88 -9.96
CA GLY A 80 6.94 -14.85 -9.55
C GLY A 80 6.78 -13.52 -10.27
N MET A 81 5.69 -13.31 -11.03
CA MET A 81 5.39 -12.08 -11.75
C MET A 81 3.98 -11.58 -11.42
N TYR A 82 3.70 -10.31 -11.70
CA TYR A 82 2.32 -9.82 -11.68
C TYR A 82 1.63 -10.14 -13.01
N GLY A 83 0.61 -10.97 -12.94
CA GLY A 83 -0.18 -11.45 -14.05
C GLY A 83 -1.69 -11.34 -13.80
N GLY A 84 -2.43 -12.13 -14.57
CA GLY A 84 -3.89 -12.07 -14.63
C GLY A 84 -4.43 -11.04 -15.62
N ARG A 85 -5.74 -10.83 -15.58
CA ARG A 85 -6.41 -9.82 -16.42
C ARG A 85 -6.00 -8.42 -16.01
N ILE A 86 -6.05 -7.49 -16.97
CA ILE A 86 -5.90 -6.07 -16.67
C ILE A 86 -7.20 -5.55 -16.04
N THR A 87 -7.10 -4.86 -14.91
CA THR A 87 -8.25 -4.29 -14.20
C THR A 87 -8.68 -2.95 -14.80
N ALA A 88 -9.71 -2.33 -14.23
CA ALA A 88 -10.12 -0.97 -14.55
C ALA A 88 -9.04 0.10 -14.22
N LEU A 89 -8.09 -0.19 -13.32
CA LEU A 89 -6.98 0.71 -13.01
C LEU A 89 -5.80 0.55 -13.97
N GLY A 90 -5.82 -0.47 -14.83
CA GLY A 90 -4.82 -0.65 -15.88
C GLY A 90 -3.56 -1.40 -15.44
N ALA A 91 -3.54 -2.01 -14.25
CA ALA A 91 -2.50 -2.95 -13.85
C ALA A 91 -3.02 -4.41 -13.88
N PRO A 92 -2.11 -5.41 -13.85
CA PRO A 92 -2.50 -6.81 -13.70
C PRO A 92 -3.24 -7.00 -12.37
N LEU A 93 -4.28 -7.84 -12.38
CA LEU A 93 -5.08 -8.17 -11.20
C LEU A 93 -4.22 -8.48 -9.96
N GLU A 94 -3.21 -9.33 -10.13
CA GLU A 94 -2.30 -9.73 -9.06
C GLU A 94 -1.55 -8.56 -8.41
N ALA A 95 -1.32 -7.46 -9.13
CA ALA A 95 -0.69 -6.26 -8.59
C ALA A 95 -1.62 -5.41 -7.70
N GLU A 96 -2.94 -5.60 -7.83
CA GLU A 96 -3.98 -4.79 -7.20
C GLU A 96 -4.71 -5.49 -6.08
N LEU A 97 -4.45 -6.78 -5.86
CA LEU A 97 -5.10 -7.54 -4.79
C LEU A 97 -4.57 -7.09 -3.43
N PRO A 98 -5.43 -6.60 -2.52
CA PRO A 98 -5.02 -6.22 -1.17
C PRO A 98 -4.76 -7.48 -0.34
N VAL A 99 -3.54 -7.59 0.22
CA VAL A 99 -3.12 -8.76 1.02
C VAL A 99 -2.94 -8.44 2.49
N ALA A 100 -2.75 -7.17 2.84
CA ALA A 100 -2.65 -6.71 4.23
C ALA A 100 -3.06 -5.24 4.39
N CYS A 101 -3.60 -4.91 5.56
CA CYS A 101 -3.91 -3.54 5.97
C CYS A 101 -3.54 -3.33 7.44
N GLY A 102 -3.11 -2.12 7.80
CA GLY A 102 -2.83 -1.76 9.20
C GLY A 102 -2.88 -0.26 9.45
N GLU A 103 -3.42 0.13 10.60
CA GLU A 103 -3.50 1.52 11.04
C GLU A 103 -2.14 2.09 11.45
N ILE A 104 -1.94 3.39 11.24
CA ILE A 104 -0.73 4.09 11.66
C ILE A 104 -0.95 4.65 13.07
N ASP A 105 -0.44 3.97 14.09
CA ASP A 105 -0.46 4.53 15.44
C ASP A 105 0.74 5.46 15.67
N ARG A 106 0.46 6.68 16.14
CA ARG A 106 1.50 7.57 16.66
C ARG A 106 1.82 7.11 18.08
N ARG A 107 2.90 6.34 18.22
CA ARG A 107 3.59 6.15 19.51
C ARG A 107 3.78 7.54 20.14
N ARG A 108 3.03 7.85 21.20
CA ARG A 108 3.42 8.94 22.10
C ARG A 108 4.72 8.50 22.74
N SER A 109 5.74 9.35 22.68
CA SER A 109 6.87 9.18 23.59
C SER A 109 6.36 9.57 24.97
N ASP A 110 6.23 8.61 25.87
CA ASP A 110 6.05 8.86 27.30
C ASP A 110 7.33 9.48 27.86
N ARG A 111 7.50 10.78 27.61
CA ARG A 111 8.48 11.67 28.21
C ARG A 111 7.82 13.02 28.26
N ASP A 112 6.98 13.18 29.26
CA ASP A 112 6.51 14.45 29.84
C ASP A 112 5.64 14.03 31.04
N ASP A 113 6.29 13.72 32.16
CA ASP A 113 5.74 13.82 33.52
C ASP A 113 6.96 13.87 34.47
N ASP A 114 7.53 15.08 34.54
CA ASP A 114 8.60 15.53 35.43
C ASP A 114 8.12 15.63 36.90
N ASP A 115 9.10 15.49 37.81
CA ASP A 115 9.35 16.24 39.07
C ASP A 115 8.17 16.73 39.95
#